data_AF-A0A2U3YWY0-F1
#
_entry.id   AF-A0A2U3YWY0-F1
#
_cell.length_a   1.000
_cell.length_b   1.000
_cell.length_c   1.000
_cell.angle_alpha   90.00
_cell.angle_beta   90.00
_cell.angle_gamma   90.00
#
_symmetry.space_group_name_H-M   'P 1'
#
loop_
_entity.id
_entity.type
_entity.pdbx_description
1 polymer ?
#
loop_
_entity_poly.entity_id
_entity_poly.type
_entity_poly.pdbx_seq_one_letter_code
_entity_poly.pdbx_strand_id
1 'polypeptide(L)'
;MAALPPGQGLGPAEPPGLPQLQSLNLSGNRLRELPADLARCAPRLQTLNLTGNRLDAFPAELFRPGALPLLSELAAADNCLRELSPDIAHLASLKTLDLSNNQLSEVPAELADCPKLKEVNFRGNRLTDRRLEKMVHGCQTKSILEYLRSGGRGGGRGKGKADGPEKEEARRRRRERRRRESVEGEEEEVDNASRLLLRVLHVSENPAPLTVQVSPMVKDVRPFIVGAVVRGMDLQAGNALRRFLTSQTKLHEDVCEKRTAATIATHDLRAVRGPLLYTARPPHDLKIVPLGRKEVKAKDLVRQLQLEAEEHRKQKKRQNVSGLHRYLHLLDGKESYPCLVDADGDVISFPPITNGEKTKIKKTTSDLFLEVTSATSLQTCKEIMDALVLKMAEINKYTLENKEDGSLSDPEADAASGQPPGPSGSPGAKKAGSASLVVEQVRVLDEDGHLKVVYPSKTDLGLAAPHVTVIR
;
A
#
# COMPACT_ATOMS: atom_id res chain seq x y z
N MET A 1 35.89 -30.48 -44.83
CA MET A 1 35.32 -29.69 -43.72
C MET A 1 34.83 -30.68 -42.67
N ALA A 2 35.60 -30.85 -41.60
CA ALA A 2 35.26 -31.79 -40.54
C ALA A 2 34.16 -31.18 -39.66
N ALA A 3 33.06 -31.91 -39.46
CA ALA A 3 32.02 -31.54 -38.53
C ALA A 3 32.55 -31.66 -37.09
N LEU A 4 32.39 -30.62 -36.29
CA LEU A 4 32.69 -30.65 -34.85
C LEU A 4 31.66 -31.54 -34.13
N PRO A 5 32.09 -32.34 -33.13
CA PRO A 5 31.20 -33.23 -32.38
C PRO A 5 30.25 -32.44 -31.46
N PRO A 6 29.05 -32.98 -31.15
CA PRO A 6 28.08 -32.30 -30.30
C PRO A 6 28.56 -32.31 -28.84
N GLY A 7 28.66 -31.13 -28.21
CA GLY A 7 28.89 -31.01 -26.77
C GLY A 7 30.18 -30.30 -26.32
N GLN A 8 30.98 -29.72 -27.22
CA GLN A 8 32.02 -28.76 -26.80
C GLN A 8 31.45 -27.35 -26.86
N GLY A 9 31.15 -26.78 -25.69
CA GLY A 9 30.91 -25.34 -25.57
C GLY A 9 32.16 -24.57 -26.00
N LEU A 10 31.97 -23.50 -26.77
CA LEU A 10 33.04 -22.63 -27.26
C LEU A 10 33.93 -22.18 -26.08
N GLY A 11 35.25 -22.33 -26.20
CA GLY A 11 36.21 -21.81 -25.21
C GLY A 11 36.13 -20.27 -25.09
N PRO A 12 36.71 -19.65 -24.03
CA PRO A 12 36.51 -18.23 -23.71
C PRO A 12 37.10 -17.20 -24.72
N ALA A 13 37.64 -17.63 -25.86
CA ALA A 13 38.40 -16.79 -26.78
C ALA A 13 37.98 -16.84 -28.26
N GLU A 14 36.90 -17.53 -28.63
CA GLU A 14 36.45 -17.55 -30.03
C GLU A 14 35.59 -16.33 -30.38
N PRO A 15 35.81 -15.72 -31.57
CA PRO A 15 35.06 -14.56 -32.03
C PRO A 15 33.58 -14.91 -32.25
N PRO A 16 32.65 -13.94 -32.09
CA PRO A 16 31.23 -14.18 -32.32
C PRO A 16 31.00 -14.70 -33.75
N GLY A 17 30.44 -15.90 -33.89
CA GLY A 17 30.20 -16.53 -35.19
C GLY A 17 29.15 -15.78 -36.02
N LEU A 18 28.19 -15.12 -35.37
CA LEU A 18 27.07 -14.39 -35.99
C LEU A 18 26.94 -12.98 -35.41
N PRO A 19 27.95 -12.10 -35.59
CA PRO A 19 28.06 -10.83 -34.88
C PRO A 19 26.99 -9.79 -35.24
N GLN A 20 26.33 -9.95 -36.39
CA GLN A 20 25.30 -9.02 -36.89
C GLN A 20 23.89 -9.61 -36.88
N LEU A 21 23.70 -10.84 -36.38
CA LEU A 21 22.38 -11.45 -36.37
C LEU A 21 21.45 -10.73 -35.40
N GLN A 22 20.30 -10.28 -35.91
CA GLN A 22 19.29 -9.55 -35.12
C GLN A 22 18.04 -10.40 -34.85
N SER A 23 17.69 -11.31 -35.76
CA SER A 23 16.50 -12.15 -35.64
C SER A 23 16.89 -13.60 -35.84
N LEU A 24 16.51 -14.45 -34.88
CA LEU A 24 16.71 -15.88 -34.94
C LEU A 24 15.36 -16.57 -34.74
N ASN A 25 14.90 -17.25 -35.79
CA ASN A 25 13.66 -18.00 -35.77
C ASN A 25 13.94 -19.50 -35.86
N LEU A 26 13.71 -20.20 -34.75
CA LEU A 26 13.82 -21.65 -34.61
C LEU A 26 12.45 -22.27 -34.30
N SER A 27 11.35 -21.57 -34.59
CA SER A 27 9.99 -22.07 -34.32
C SER A 27 9.64 -23.32 -35.12
N GLY A 28 8.74 -24.15 -34.56
CA GLY A 28 8.20 -25.35 -35.21
C GLY A 28 9.19 -26.51 -35.35
N ASN A 29 10.28 -26.50 -34.58
CA ASN A 29 11.28 -27.57 -34.58
C ASN A 29 11.02 -28.59 -33.45
N ARG A 30 11.97 -29.51 -33.23
CA ARG A 30 11.90 -30.52 -32.15
C ARG A 30 13.08 -30.39 -31.19
N LEU A 31 13.57 -29.17 -31.01
CA LEU A 31 14.72 -28.89 -30.15
C LEU A 31 14.37 -29.20 -28.70
N ARG A 32 15.23 -29.95 -28.02
CA ARG A 32 15.10 -30.27 -26.58
C ARG A 32 15.90 -29.32 -25.69
N GLU A 33 16.97 -28.77 -26.24
CA GLU A 33 17.87 -27.85 -25.55
C GLU A 33 18.29 -26.74 -26.50
N LEU A 34 18.66 -25.60 -25.92
CA LEU A 34 19.33 -24.53 -26.65
C LEU A 34 20.82 -24.56 -26.34
N PRO A 35 21.66 -24.23 -27.34
CA PRO A 35 23.09 -24.22 -27.15
C PRO A 35 23.50 -23.08 -26.20
N ALA A 36 24.28 -23.41 -25.16
CA ALA A 36 24.64 -22.49 -24.08
C ALA A 36 25.46 -21.27 -24.56
N ASP A 37 26.12 -21.41 -25.71
CA ASP A 37 26.93 -20.40 -26.37
C ASP A 37 26.14 -19.46 -27.29
N LEU A 38 24.81 -19.61 -27.41
CA LEU A 38 23.96 -18.75 -28.25
C LEU A 38 24.18 -17.26 -27.97
N ALA A 39 24.26 -16.88 -26.70
CA ALA A 39 24.47 -15.50 -26.27
C ALA A 39 25.84 -14.93 -26.71
N ARG A 40 26.85 -15.79 -26.86
CA ARG A 40 28.19 -15.42 -27.34
C ARG A 40 28.28 -15.43 -28.86
N CYS A 41 27.59 -16.37 -29.51
CA CYS A 41 27.57 -16.52 -30.97
C CYS A 41 26.81 -15.37 -31.63
N ALA A 42 25.67 -14.96 -31.07
CA ALA A 42 24.81 -13.89 -31.58
C ALA A 42 24.58 -12.78 -30.54
N PRO A 43 25.60 -11.95 -30.22
CA PRO A 43 25.51 -10.94 -29.16
C PRO A 43 24.57 -9.77 -29.50
N ARG A 44 24.23 -9.57 -30.79
CA ARG A 44 23.35 -8.49 -31.27
C ARG A 44 21.89 -8.91 -31.48
N LEU A 45 21.50 -10.08 -30.99
CA LEU A 45 20.16 -10.60 -31.18
C LEU A 45 19.10 -9.72 -30.51
N GLN A 46 18.04 -9.41 -31.25
CA GLN A 46 16.90 -8.58 -30.83
C GLN A 46 15.64 -9.42 -30.69
N THR A 47 15.43 -10.40 -31.57
CA THR A 47 14.27 -11.28 -31.56
C THR A 47 14.70 -12.75 -31.58
N LEU A 48 14.14 -13.52 -30.65
CA LEU A 48 14.37 -14.95 -30.54
C LEU A 48 13.01 -15.67 -30.50
N ASN A 49 12.73 -16.44 -31.55
CA ASN A 49 11.50 -17.23 -31.65
C ASN A 49 11.82 -18.72 -31.57
N LEU A 50 11.29 -19.36 -30.54
CA LEU A 50 11.48 -20.76 -30.16
C LEU A 50 10.14 -21.50 -30.07
N THR A 51 9.05 -20.89 -30.52
CA THR A 51 7.69 -21.41 -30.36
C THR A 51 7.52 -22.78 -31.00
N GLY A 52 6.82 -23.71 -30.34
CA GLY A 52 6.52 -25.03 -30.88
C GLY A 52 7.75 -25.95 -30.93
N ASN A 53 8.55 -25.96 -29.86
CA ASN A 53 9.69 -26.87 -29.66
C ASN A 53 9.43 -27.81 -28.47
N ARG A 54 10.45 -28.50 -27.97
CA ARG A 54 10.38 -29.43 -26.83
C ARG A 54 11.37 -29.04 -25.73
N LEU A 55 11.58 -27.73 -25.54
CA LEU A 55 12.51 -27.24 -24.53
C LEU A 55 11.98 -27.51 -23.13
N ASP A 56 12.76 -28.20 -22.30
CA ASP A 56 12.42 -28.46 -20.89
C ASP A 56 12.84 -27.30 -19.96
N ALA A 57 13.92 -26.60 -20.32
CA ALA A 57 14.45 -25.44 -19.60
C ALA A 57 15.23 -24.51 -20.56
N PHE A 58 15.46 -23.26 -20.14
CA PHE A 58 16.42 -22.37 -20.78
C PHE A 58 17.84 -22.60 -20.24
N PRO A 59 18.89 -22.47 -21.06
CA PRO A 59 20.27 -22.56 -20.58
C PRO A 59 20.60 -21.34 -19.69
N ALA A 60 21.32 -21.57 -18.59
CA ALA A 60 21.64 -20.53 -17.60
C ALA A 60 22.42 -19.36 -18.21
N GLU A 61 23.26 -19.65 -19.19
CA GLU A 61 24.07 -18.70 -19.95
C GLU A 61 23.23 -17.64 -20.68
N LEU A 62 21.98 -17.96 -21.04
CA LEU A 62 21.09 -17.05 -21.77
C LEU A 62 20.74 -15.80 -20.95
N PHE A 63 20.64 -15.98 -19.63
CA PHE A 63 20.24 -14.94 -18.67
C PHE A 63 21.40 -14.41 -17.84
N ARG A 64 22.64 -14.67 -18.24
CA ARG A 64 23.82 -14.13 -17.57
C ARG A 64 23.83 -12.59 -17.67
N PRO A 65 24.30 -11.85 -16.65
CA PRO A 65 24.48 -10.41 -16.76
C PRO A 65 25.30 -10.04 -18.01
N GLY A 66 24.74 -9.16 -18.85
CA GLY A 66 25.36 -8.73 -20.11
C GLY A 66 25.20 -9.70 -21.29
N ALA A 67 24.58 -10.87 -21.09
CA ALA A 67 24.15 -11.73 -22.20
C ALA A 67 22.97 -11.08 -22.92
N LEU A 68 23.00 -11.09 -24.26
CA LEU A 68 21.92 -10.60 -25.12
C LEU A 68 21.38 -9.21 -24.74
N PRO A 69 22.23 -8.17 -24.68
CA PRO A 69 21.86 -6.84 -24.18
C PRO A 69 20.77 -6.13 -25.02
N LEU A 70 20.56 -6.60 -26.25
CA LEU A 70 19.63 -6.02 -27.21
C LEU A 70 18.33 -6.84 -27.39
N LEU A 71 18.20 -7.99 -26.72
CA LEU A 71 17.03 -8.85 -26.90
C LEU A 71 15.77 -8.15 -26.39
N SER A 72 14.84 -7.88 -27.29
CA SER A 72 13.58 -7.20 -27.01
C SER A 72 12.38 -8.14 -27.04
N GLU A 73 12.45 -9.23 -27.81
CA GLU A 73 11.33 -10.17 -27.95
C GLU A 73 11.82 -11.61 -27.79
N LEU A 74 11.23 -12.31 -26.82
CA LEU A 74 11.45 -13.73 -26.58
C LEU A 74 10.12 -14.46 -26.67
N ALA A 75 9.95 -15.24 -27.72
CA ALA A 75 8.78 -16.10 -27.92
C ALA A 75 9.20 -17.56 -27.75
N ALA A 76 8.65 -18.24 -26.74
CA ALA A 76 8.86 -19.66 -26.49
C ALA A 76 7.55 -20.34 -26.06
N ALA A 77 6.46 -19.97 -26.73
CA ALA A 77 5.16 -20.61 -26.53
C ALA A 77 5.18 -22.08 -27.01
N ASP A 78 4.24 -22.90 -26.53
CA ASP A 78 4.09 -24.30 -26.93
C ASP A 78 5.41 -25.10 -26.79
N ASN A 79 5.99 -25.02 -25.60
CA ASN A 79 7.19 -25.77 -25.20
C ASN A 79 6.90 -26.61 -23.93
N CYS A 80 7.93 -27.24 -23.36
CA CYS A 80 7.81 -28.07 -22.15
C CYS A 80 8.48 -27.40 -20.93
N LEU A 81 8.59 -26.07 -20.91
CA LEU A 81 9.32 -25.35 -19.87
C LEU A 81 8.65 -25.55 -18.52
N ARG A 82 9.41 -26.05 -17.54
CA ARG A 82 8.92 -26.33 -16.18
C ARG A 82 9.22 -25.22 -15.18
N GLU A 83 10.32 -24.51 -15.41
CA GLU A 83 10.76 -23.40 -14.57
C GLU A 83 11.23 -22.22 -15.41
N LEU A 84 11.09 -21.03 -14.85
CA LEU A 84 11.65 -19.80 -15.38
C LEU A 84 12.70 -19.29 -14.39
N SER A 85 13.95 -19.10 -14.83
CA SER A 85 15.01 -18.62 -13.95
C SER A 85 14.72 -17.18 -13.50
N PRO A 86 14.92 -16.85 -12.20
CA PRO A 86 14.93 -15.47 -11.70
C PRO A 86 15.88 -14.54 -12.45
N ASP A 87 16.96 -15.09 -13.02
CA ASP A 87 17.97 -14.33 -13.76
C ASP A 87 17.44 -13.66 -15.04
N ILE A 88 16.21 -13.96 -15.46
CA ILE A 88 15.56 -13.28 -16.60
C ILE A 88 15.54 -11.75 -16.45
N ALA A 89 15.60 -11.24 -15.21
CA ALA A 89 15.76 -9.82 -14.89
C ALA A 89 16.98 -9.17 -15.57
N HIS A 90 18.04 -9.94 -15.85
CA HIS A 90 19.26 -9.45 -16.51
C HIS A 90 19.06 -9.06 -17.98
N LEU A 91 17.96 -9.46 -18.62
CA LEU A 91 17.63 -9.05 -19.98
C LEU A 91 17.10 -7.60 -20.00
N ALA A 92 18.03 -6.64 -19.93
CA ALA A 92 17.75 -5.21 -19.77
C ALA A 92 16.90 -4.57 -20.90
N SER A 93 16.82 -5.22 -22.07
CA SER A 93 16.08 -4.72 -23.23
C SER A 93 14.77 -5.45 -23.51
N LEU A 94 14.41 -6.47 -22.74
CA LEU A 94 13.25 -7.32 -22.99
C LEU A 94 11.95 -6.51 -22.86
N LYS A 95 11.11 -6.55 -23.89
CA LYS A 95 9.81 -5.86 -23.98
C LYS A 95 8.64 -6.83 -24.03
N THR A 96 8.81 -7.94 -24.75
CA THR A 96 7.77 -8.92 -25.01
C THR A 96 8.26 -10.31 -24.64
N LEU A 97 7.51 -10.99 -23.79
CA LEU A 97 7.78 -12.35 -23.35
C LEU A 97 6.55 -13.23 -23.54
N ASP A 98 6.63 -14.22 -24.43
CA ASP A 98 5.58 -15.21 -24.59
C ASP A 98 6.07 -16.59 -24.13
N LEU A 99 5.48 -17.08 -23.04
CA LEU A 99 5.70 -18.39 -22.46
C LEU A 99 4.38 -19.15 -22.30
N SER A 100 3.40 -18.87 -23.15
CA SER A 100 2.11 -19.56 -23.12
C SER A 100 2.23 -21.05 -23.47
N ASN A 101 1.28 -21.84 -22.98
CA ASN A 101 1.21 -23.29 -23.18
C ASN A 101 2.52 -24.02 -22.83
N ASN A 102 3.05 -23.72 -21.65
CA ASN A 102 4.19 -24.42 -21.06
C ASN A 102 3.76 -25.15 -19.77
N GLN A 103 4.71 -25.64 -18.98
CA GLN A 103 4.48 -26.40 -17.75
C GLN A 103 4.96 -25.63 -16.52
N LEU A 104 5.01 -24.29 -16.59
CA LEU A 104 5.49 -23.45 -15.49
C LEU A 104 4.56 -23.57 -14.28
N SER A 105 5.14 -23.86 -13.12
CA SER A 105 4.43 -23.90 -11.84
C SER A 105 4.44 -22.55 -11.12
N GLU A 106 5.49 -21.76 -11.32
CA GLU A 106 5.69 -20.46 -10.67
C GLU A 106 6.24 -19.44 -11.67
N VAL A 107 6.02 -18.16 -11.38
CA VAL A 107 6.64 -17.04 -12.10
C VAL A 107 7.51 -16.27 -11.11
N PRO A 108 8.83 -16.12 -11.35
CA PRO A 108 9.72 -15.40 -10.45
C PRO A 108 9.30 -13.95 -10.28
N ALA A 109 9.44 -13.42 -9.05
CA ALA A 109 9.12 -12.03 -8.75
C ALA A 109 10.05 -11.06 -9.50
N GLU A 110 11.29 -11.50 -9.71
CA GLU A 110 12.37 -10.81 -10.41
C GLU A 110 12.01 -10.50 -11.87
N LEU A 111 11.07 -11.22 -12.48
CA LEU A 111 10.54 -10.87 -13.81
C LEU A 111 9.95 -9.45 -13.83
N ALA A 112 9.40 -9.00 -12.71
CA ALA A 112 8.84 -7.67 -12.60
C ALA A 112 9.90 -6.57 -12.41
N ASP A 113 11.16 -6.94 -12.23
CA ASP A 113 12.31 -6.02 -12.20
C ASP A 113 12.92 -5.78 -13.59
N CYS A 114 12.46 -6.50 -14.62
CA CYS A 114 12.81 -6.20 -16.01
C CYS A 114 12.36 -4.76 -16.38
N PRO A 115 13.30 -3.84 -16.70
CA PRO A 115 13.00 -2.41 -16.76
C PRO A 115 12.13 -1.98 -17.96
N LYS A 116 12.11 -2.79 -19.03
CA LYS A 116 11.42 -2.46 -20.29
C LYS A 116 10.29 -3.42 -20.63
N LEU A 117 9.93 -4.35 -19.74
CA LEU A 117 8.93 -5.37 -20.01
C LEU A 117 7.53 -4.76 -20.07
N LYS A 118 6.83 -4.95 -21.19
CA LYS A 118 5.51 -4.35 -21.48
C LYS A 118 4.44 -5.40 -21.70
N GLU A 119 4.81 -6.53 -22.29
CA GLU A 119 3.89 -7.58 -22.70
C GLU A 119 4.39 -8.93 -22.20
N VAL A 120 3.53 -9.64 -21.46
CA VAL A 120 3.79 -10.99 -20.98
C VAL A 120 2.60 -11.88 -21.28
N ASN A 121 2.87 -13.11 -21.68
CA ASN A 121 1.85 -14.13 -21.88
C ASN A 121 2.26 -15.43 -21.18
N PHE A 122 1.48 -15.81 -20.16
CA PHE A 122 1.68 -17.03 -19.37
C PHE A 122 0.47 -17.96 -19.44
N ARG A 123 -0.49 -17.72 -20.35
CA ARG A 123 -1.72 -18.51 -20.43
C ARG A 123 -1.40 -19.97 -20.75
N GLY A 124 -2.18 -20.91 -20.21
CA GLY A 124 -1.97 -22.33 -20.47
C GLY A 124 -0.79 -22.96 -19.71
N ASN A 125 -0.28 -22.29 -18.66
CA ASN A 125 0.66 -22.87 -17.69
C ASN A 125 -0.07 -23.46 -16.47
N ARG A 126 0.65 -24.23 -15.64
CA ARG A 126 0.11 -24.91 -14.45
C ARG A 126 0.49 -24.17 -13.16
N LEU A 127 0.13 -22.89 -13.09
CA LEU A 127 0.54 -22.02 -11.99
C LEU A 127 -0.06 -22.47 -10.64
N THR A 128 0.78 -22.61 -9.62
CA THR A 128 0.36 -23.02 -8.26
C THR A 128 -0.49 -21.94 -7.58
N ASP A 129 -0.17 -20.68 -7.85
CA ASP A 129 -0.93 -19.53 -7.40
C ASP A 129 -2.20 -19.34 -8.26
N ARG A 130 -3.32 -19.83 -7.72
CA ARG A 130 -4.66 -19.71 -8.36
C ARG A 130 -5.09 -18.27 -8.62
N ARG A 131 -4.57 -17.30 -7.86
CA ARG A 131 -4.88 -15.88 -8.09
C ARG A 131 -4.08 -15.37 -9.28
N LEU A 132 -2.79 -15.65 -9.32
CA LEU A 132 -1.94 -15.33 -10.47
C LEU A 132 -2.49 -15.99 -11.74
N GLU A 133 -2.89 -17.25 -11.68
CA GLU A 133 -3.52 -17.99 -12.78
C GLU A 133 -4.74 -17.24 -13.35
N LYS A 134 -5.68 -16.80 -12.50
CA LYS A 134 -6.83 -16.00 -12.93
C LYS A 134 -6.43 -14.66 -13.55
N MET A 135 -5.41 -14.00 -13.00
CA MET A 135 -4.93 -12.72 -13.51
C MET A 135 -4.31 -12.85 -14.90
N VAL A 136 -3.59 -13.94 -15.18
CA VAL A 136 -2.99 -14.21 -16.48
C VAL A 136 -4.05 -14.38 -17.59
N HIS A 137 -5.26 -14.81 -17.25
CA HIS A 137 -6.35 -14.94 -18.22
C HIS A 137 -7.09 -13.62 -18.49
N GLY A 138 -7.24 -12.74 -17.51
CA GLY A 138 -8.15 -11.58 -17.60
C GLY A 138 -7.55 -10.19 -17.38
N CYS A 139 -6.32 -10.08 -16.87
CA CYS A 139 -5.71 -8.80 -16.50
C CYS A 139 -4.63 -8.36 -17.48
N GLN A 140 -4.35 -7.05 -17.48
CA GLN A 140 -3.25 -6.47 -18.26
C GLN A 140 -1.89 -6.83 -17.64
N THR A 141 -0.84 -6.92 -18.46
CA THR A 141 0.56 -7.18 -18.05
C THR A 141 0.99 -6.35 -16.84
N LYS A 142 0.65 -5.06 -16.82
CA LYS A 142 1.00 -4.16 -15.71
C LYS A 142 0.49 -4.64 -14.36
N SER A 143 -0.72 -5.18 -14.31
CA SER A 143 -1.33 -5.72 -13.08
C SER A 143 -0.64 -7.01 -12.62
N ILE A 144 -0.22 -7.85 -13.56
CA ILE A 144 0.51 -9.10 -13.28
C ILE A 144 1.89 -8.78 -12.71
N LEU A 145 2.64 -7.86 -13.33
CA LEU A 145 3.96 -7.45 -12.83
C LEU A 145 3.88 -6.76 -11.46
N GLU A 146 2.84 -5.95 -11.22
CA GLU A 146 2.62 -5.35 -9.90
C GLU A 146 2.29 -6.39 -8.82
N TYR A 147 1.53 -7.43 -9.18
CA TYR A 147 1.26 -8.55 -8.29
C TYR A 147 2.54 -9.31 -7.91
N LEU A 148 3.39 -9.60 -8.89
CA LEU A 148 4.68 -10.25 -8.70
C LEU A 148 5.64 -9.40 -7.84
N ARG A 149 5.77 -8.09 -8.10
CA ARG A 149 6.55 -7.14 -7.26
C ARG A 149 6.10 -7.13 -5.80
N SER A 150 4.82 -7.37 -5.56
CA SER A 150 4.27 -7.37 -4.21
C SER A 150 4.40 -8.71 -3.49
N GLY A 151 5.08 -9.70 -4.09
CA GLY A 151 5.37 -10.99 -3.47
C GLY A 151 4.16 -11.89 -3.24
N GLY A 152 3.09 -11.73 -4.04
CA GLY A 152 1.86 -12.51 -3.90
C GLY A 152 1.07 -12.13 -2.64
N ARG A 153 0.06 -11.26 -2.78
CA ARG A 153 -0.86 -10.95 -1.67
C ARG A 153 -1.80 -12.13 -1.41
N GLY A 154 -1.33 -13.14 -0.68
CA GLY A 154 -2.11 -14.29 -0.24
C GLY A 154 -1.26 -15.40 0.38
N GLY A 155 -1.15 -15.37 1.72
CA GLY A 155 -0.76 -16.45 2.65
C GLY A 155 -0.07 -17.73 2.16
N GLY A 156 1.08 -18.03 2.79
CA GLY A 156 1.37 -19.38 3.31
C GLY A 156 2.46 -20.18 2.61
N ARG A 157 3.60 -20.30 3.32
CA ARG A 157 4.57 -21.42 3.34
C ARG A 157 5.32 -21.78 2.04
N GLY A 158 6.65 -21.58 2.12
CA GLY A 158 7.60 -22.64 1.77
C GLY A 158 8.71 -22.26 0.77
N LYS A 159 9.93 -22.12 1.32
CA LYS A 159 11.28 -22.48 0.79
C LYS A 159 11.52 -22.36 -0.73
N GLY A 160 12.58 -21.73 -1.22
CA GLY A 160 13.82 -21.25 -0.61
C GLY A 160 14.89 -21.15 -1.71
N LYS A 161 15.90 -20.29 -1.56
CA LYS A 161 17.12 -20.33 -2.40
C LYS A 161 18.34 -19.84 -1.62
N ALA A 162 19.48 -20.33 -2.10
CA ALA A 162 20.77 -20.43 -1.43
C ALA A 162 21.40 -19.08 -1.03
N ASP A 163 22.08 -19.10 0.11
CA ASP A 163 22.64 -17.94 0.80
C ASP A 163 24.18 -17.93 0.68
N GLY A 164 24.75 -16.81 0.23
CA GLY A 164 26.19 -16.60 0.07
C GLY A 164 27.02 -16.54 1.38
N PRO A 165 28.35 -16.39 1.28
CA PRO A 165 29.30 -16.63 2.37
C PRO A 165 29.14 -15.71 3.59
N GLU A 166 28.54 -14.53 3.43
CA GLU A 166 28.21 -13.61 4.55
C GLU A 166 27.13 -14.18 5.49
N LYS A 167 26.22 -15.01 4.96
CA LYS A 167 25.23 -15.72 5.79
C LYS A 167 25.80 -16.99 6.43
N GLU A 168 26.95 -17.49 6.01
CA GLU A 168 27.62 -18.61 6.67
C GLU A 168 28.22 -18.17 8.01
N GLU A 169 28.78 -16.96 8.07
CA GLU A 169 29.25 -16.35 9.33
C GLU A 169 28.08 -16.01 10.26
N ALA A 170 26.97 -15.48 9.72
CA ALA A 170 25.73 -15.26 10.48
C ALA A 170 25.12 -16.60 10.97
N ARG A 171 25.17 -17.67 10.16
CA ARG A 171 24.72 -19.02 10.56
C ARG A 171 25.66 -19.66 11.58
N ARG A 172 26.97 -19.38 11.55
CA ARG A 172 27.95 -19.84 12.55
C ARG A 172 27.70 -19.16 13.89
N ARG A 173 27.50 -17.82 13.90
CA ARG A 173 27.07 -17.05 15.09
C ARG A 173 25.70 -17.52 15.61
N ARG A 174 24.76 -17.87 14.72
CA ARG A 174 23.43 -18.38 15.09
C ARG A 174 23.44 -19.84 15.57
N ARG A 175 24.37 -20.68 15.08
CA ARG A 175 24.63 -22.05 15.59
C ARG A 175 25.31 -22.01 16.96
N GLU A 176 26.19 -21.04 17.19
CA GLU A 176 26.83 -20.81 18.48
C GLU A 176 25.85 -20.26 19.52
N ARG A 177 24.92 -19.38 19.09
CA ARG A 177 23.78 -18.90 19.91
C ARG A 177 22.81 -20.05 20.25
N ARG A 178 22.49 -20.92 19.29
CA ARG A 178 21.65 -22.11 19.50
C ARG A 178 22.30 -23.19 20.38
N ARG A 179 23.64 -23.27 20.41
CA ARG A 179 24.37 -24.16 21.34
C ARG A 179 24.39 -23.62 22.78
N ARG A 180 24.27 -22.30 22.96
CA ARG A 180 24.05 -21.68 24.28
C ARG A 180 22.58 -21.82 24.74
N GLU A 181 21.62 -21.80 23.81
CA GLU A 181 20.19 -22.00 24.07
C GLU A 181 19.78 -23.48 24.31
N SER A 182 20.70 -24.45 24.25
CA SER A 182 20.42 -25.88 24.48
C SER A 182 20.98 -26.44 25.78
N VAL A 183 21.51 -25.57 26.67
CA VAL A 183 22.02 -25.98 27.99
C VAL A 183 21.17 -25.48 29.15
N GLU A 184 20.21 -24.59 28.94
CA GLU A 184 19.30 -24.15 30.02
C GLU A 184 17.85 -24.34 29.56
N GLY A 185 17.31 -25.49 29.94
CA GLY A 185 15.88 -25.75 29.87
C GLY A 185 15.14 -25.02 30.99
N GLU A 186 13.87 -24.76 30.70
CA GLU A 186 12.81 -24.37 31.64
C GLU A 186 12.92 -22.95 32.20
N GLU A 187 12.24 -21.99 31.54
CA GLU A 187 11.11 -21.25 32.10
C GLU A 187 10.59 -20.21 31.09
N GLU A 188 9.31 -19.89 31.21
CA GLU A 188 8.54 -18.99 30.35
C GLU A 188 9.16 -17.59 30.25
N GLU A 189 9.45 -17.09 29.04
CA GLU A 189 9.22 -15.69 28.62
C GLU A 189 9.68 -15.45 27.17
N VAL A 190 9.12 -14.41 26.56
CA VAL A 190 9.49 -13.77 25.27
C VAL A 190 8.80 -14.27 23.98
N ASP A 191 7.49 -14.00 23.87
CA ASP A 191 6.79 -13.79 22.58
C ASP A 191 6.14 -12.38 22.50
N ASN A 192 6.89 -11.33 22.88
CA ASN A 192 6.36 -9.95 22.99
C ASN A 192 6.97 -8.93 22.02
N ALA A 193 7.87 -9.32 21.12
CA ALA A 193 8.69 -8.34 20.37
C ALA A 193 8.12 -7.86 19.01
N SER A 194 6.91 -8.24 18.59
CA SER A 194 6.38 -7.86 17.27
C SER A 194 4.89 -7.48 17.21
N ARG A 195 4.30 -7.11 18.36
CA ARG A 195 2.91 -6.64 18.46
C ARG A 195 2.84 -5.11 18.30
N LEU A 196 1.94 -4.62 17.45
CA LEU A 196 1.56 -3.21 17.34
C LEU A 196 0.97 -2.76 18.68
N LEU A 197 1.51 -1.70 19.28
CA LEU A 197 0.99 -1.16 20.52
C LEU A 197 0.06 0.01 20.21
N LEU A 198 -1.22 -0.15 20.54
CA LEU A 198 -2.22 0.92 20.49
C LEU A 198 -2.56 1.29 21.93
N ARG A 199 -2.14 2.47 22.38
CA ARG A 199 -2.44 2.94 23.73
C ARG A 199 -3.72 3.77 23.69
N VAL A 200 -4.77 3.34 24.36
CA VAL A 200 -6.01 4.09 24.49
C VAL A 200 -5.90 4.94 25.74
N LEU A 201 -5.99 6.27 25.60
CA LEU A 201 -6.07 7.17 26.75
C LEU A 201 -7.54 7.41 27.09
N HIS A 202 -7.91 6.98 28.29
CA HIS A 202 -9.23 7.21 28.86
C HIS A 202 -9.41 8.69 29.28
N VAL A 203 -10.65 9.19 29.19
CA VAL A 203 -11.02 10.57 29.59
C VAL A 203 -10.56 10.95 31.00
N SER A 204 -10.41 9.97 31.91
CA SER A 204 -9.91 10.19 33.29
C SER A 204 -8.46 10.66 33.37
N GLU A 205 -7.66 10.45 32.33
CA GLU A 205 -6.24 10.83 32.27
C GLU A 205 -5.97 12.07 31.40
N ASN A 206 -7.00 12.60 30.73
CA ASN A 206 -6.88 13.77 29.86
C ASN A 206 -7.66 14.96 30.47
N PRO A 207 -6.99 16.06 30.87
CA PRO A 207 -7.65 17.18 31.53
C PRO A 207 -8.59 17.99 30.61
N ALA A 208 -8.56 17.82 29.28
CA ALA A 208 -9.44 18.53 28.34
C ALA A 208 -9.71 17.71 27.05
N PRO A 209 -10.52 16.64 27.11
CA PRO A 209 -10.84 15.86 25.92
C PRO A 209 -11.70 16.68 24.94
N LEU A 210 -11.47 16.50 23.65
CA LEU A 210 -12.30 17.11 22.61
C LEU A 210 -13.74 16.60 22.74
N THR A 211 -14.69 17.52 22.77
CA THR A 211 -16.13 17.23 22.85
C THR A 211 -16.84 17.67 21.58
N VAL A 212 -17.80 16.86 21.13
CA VAL A 212 -18.67 17.16 20.00
C VAL A 212 -20.11 17.26 20.52
N GLN A 213 -20.70 18.44 20.44
CA GLN A 213 -22.10 18.68 20.80
C GLN A 213 -22.98 18.41 19.58
N VAL A 214 -24.06 17.65 19.73
CA VAL A 214 -24.96 17.27 18.64
C VAL A 214 -26.30 17.96 18.79
N SER A 215 -26.66 18.75 17.78
CA SER A 215 -27.96 19.43 17.69
C SER A 215 -29.06 18.47 17.18
N PRO A 216 -30.32 18.58 17.64
CA PRO A 216 -31.43 17.74 17.19
C PRO A 216 -31.78 17.98 15.72
N MET A 217 -31.36 19.11 15.13
CA MET A 217 -31.57 19.41 13.71
C MET A 217 -30.95 18.36 12.76
N VAL A 218 -29.92 17.64 13.22
CA VAL A 218 -29.26 16.60 12.40
C VAL A 218 -30.09 15.31 12.32
N LYS A 219 -31.08 15.13 13.21
CA LYS A 219 -31.80 13.87 13.37
C LYS A 219 -32.46 13.37 12.08
N ASP A 220 -32.99 14.29 11.27
CA ASP A 220 -33.75 13.98 10.05
C ASP A 220 -32.89 13.88 8.78
N VAL A 221 -31.58 14.13 8.93
CA VAL A 221 -30.63 14.16 7.81
C VAL A 221 -29.53 13.13 7.99
N ARG A 222 -28.81 13.14 9.13
CA ARG A 222 -27.67 12.25 9.39
C ARG A 222 -27.36 12.12 10.89
N PRO A 223 -28.19 11.42 11.68
CA PRO A 223 -28.19 11.50 13.14
C PRO A 223 -26.93 11.01 13.87
N PHE A 224 -26.13 10.13 13.25
CA PHE A 224 -25.06 9.42 13.97
C PHE A 224 -23.69 10.01 13.65
N ILE A 225 -22.92 10.32 14.70
CA ILE A 225 -21.52 10.75 14.64
C ILE A 225 -20.70 10.05 15.72
N VAL A 226 -19.48 9.65 15.35
CA VAL A 226 -18.46 9.11 16.25
C VAL A 226 -17.15 9.84 15.98
N GLY A 227 -16.43 10.21 17.03
CA GLY A 227 -15.12 10.86 16.93
C GLY A 227 -14.02 10.07 17.65
N ALA A 228 -12.78 10.25 17.22
CA ALA A 228 -11.59 9.76 17.90
C ALA A 228 -10.42 10.72 17.64
N VAL A 229 -9.50 10.85 18.59
CA VAL A 229 -8.22 11.54 18.33
C VAL A 229 -7.11 10.52 18.26
N VAL A 230 -6.28 10.58 17.23
CA VAL A 230 -5.10 9.72 17.09
C VAL A 230 -3.85 10.58 17.08
N ARG A 231 -2.95 10.34 18.03
CA ARG A 231 -1.67 11.02 18.15
C ARG A 231 -0.50 10.12 17.80
N GLY A 232 0.58 10.75 17.32
CA GLY A 232 1.84 10.07 17.01
C GLY A 232 1.88 9.41 15.63
N MET A 233 1.06 9.86 14.69
CA MET A 233 1.14 9.42 13.30
C MET A 233 2.33 10.04 12.60
N ASP A 234 3.14 9.24 11.92
CA ASP A 234 4.20 9.72 11.04
C ASP A 234 3.74 9.71 9.57
N LEU A 235 3.34 10.89 9.10
CA LEU A 235 2.95 11.11 7.70
C LEU A 235 4.07 11.76 6.87
N GLN A 236 5.23 12.08 7.48
CA GLN A 236 6.34 12.73 6.78
C GLN A 236 7.17 11.77 5.96
N ALA A 237 7.38 10.54 6.44
CA ALA A 237 8.27 9.62 5.74
C ALA A 237 7.70 9.12 4.40
N GLY A 238 8.52 9.28 3.36
CA GLY A 238 8.28 8.73 2.03
C GLY A 238 6.86 8.98 1.52
N ASN A 239 6.13 7.88 1.27
CA ASN A 239 4.78 7.89 0.70
C ASN A 239 3.67 7.65 1.75
N ALA A 240 3.94 7.84 3.04
CA ALA A 240 2.99 7.57 4.13
C ALA A 240 1.66 8.32 3.96
N LEU A 241 1.71 9.65 3.75
CA LEU A 241 0.51 10.46 3.51
C LEU A 241 -0.33 9.95 2.33
N ARG A 242 0.31 9.60 1.20
CA ARG A 242 -0.38 9.10 0.01
C ARG A 242 -1.06 7.76 0.30
N ARG A 243 -0.38 6.87 1.04
CA ARG A 243 -0.93 5.57 1.45
C ARG A 243 -2.10 5.73 2.40
N PHE A 244 -2.02 6.67 3.34
CA PHE A 244 -3.10 7.03 4.25
C PHE A 244 -4.34 7.49 3.48
N LEU A 245 -4.20 8.48 2.59
CA LEU A 245 -5.32 9.00 1.78
C LEU A 245 -5.91 7.93 0.84
N THR A 246 -5.07 7.06 0.29
CA THR A 246 -5.52 5.93 -0.54
C THR A 246 -6.28 4.91 0.29
N SER A 247 -5.81 4.59 1.49
CA SER A 247 -6.50 3.69 2.43
C SER A 247 -7.86 4.26 2.85
N GLN A 248 -7.94 5.57 3.13
CA GLN A 248 -9.19 6.24 3.45
C GLN A 248 -10.18 6.17 2.28
N THR A 249 -9.71 6.40 1.05
CA THR A 249 -10.55 6.31 -0.16
C THR A 249 -11.05 4.89 -0.37
N LYS A 250 -10.20 3.88 -0.14
CA LYS A 250 -10.60 2.47 -0.21
C LYS A 250 -11.65 2.10 0.83
N LEU A 251 -11.49 2.55 2.09
CA LEU A 251 -12.51 2.34 3.14
C LEU A 251 -13.85 2.99 2.76
N HIS A 252 -13.81 4.17 2.13
CA HIS A 252 -15.02 4.82 1.61
C HIS A 252 -15.72 4.02 0.51
N GLU A 253 -14.97 3.38 -0.38
CA GLU A 253 -15.53 2.57 -1.48
C GLU A 253 -16.06 1.22 -1.00
N ASP A 254 -15.32 0.56 -0.11
CA ASP A 254 -15.59 -0.81 0.34
C ASP A 254 -16.58 -0.83 1.52
N VAL A 255 -16.19 -0.27 2.67
CA VAL A 255 -16.93 -0.41 3.94
C VAL A 255 -18.03 0.63 4.08
N CYS A 256 -17.82 1.84 3.54
CA CYS A 256 -18.81 2.92 3.61
C CYS A 256 -19.83 2.90 2.46
N GLU A 257 -19.88 1.83 1.65
CA GLU A 257 -20.75 1.70 0.46
C GLU A 257 -20.65 2.89 -0.52
N LYS A 258 -19.44 3.37 -0.81
CA LYS A 258 -19.21 4.57 -1.65
C LYS A 258 -19.82 5.83 -1.03
N ARG A 259 -19.64 5.99 0.27
CA ARG A 259 -20.11 7.10 1.12
C ARG A 259 -21.62 7.16 1.35
N THR A 260 -22.38 6.17 0.89
CA THR A 260 -23.84 6.20 1.06
C THR A 260 -24.26 5.81 2.46
N ALA A 261 -23.64 4.78 3.03
CA ALA A 261 -23.94 4.29 4.37
C ALA A 261 -23.28 5.14 5.47
N ALA A 262 -22.01 5.52 5.27
CA ALA A 262 -21.22 6.27 6.23
C ALA A 262 -20.18 7.17 5.55
N THR A 263 -19.63 8.14 6.26
CA THR A 263 -18.62 9.05 5.74
C THR A 263 -17.54 9.23 6.78
N ILE A 264 -16.33 8.85 6.41
CA ILE A 264 -15.09 9.13 7.14
C ILE A 264 -14.57 10.52 6.77
N ALA A 265 -14.30 11.34 7.77
CA ALA A 265 -13.53 12.56 7.61
C ALA A 265 -12.41 12.62 8.64
N THR A 266 -11.31 13.23 8.22
CA THR A 266 -10.03 13.20 8.91
C THR A 266 -9.46 14.61 8.86
N HIS A 267 -9.09 15.13 10.02
CA HIS A 267 -8.77 16.53 10.25
C HIS A 267 -7.41 16.64 10.95
N ASP A 268 -6.62 17.65 10.60
CA ASP A 268 -5.44 18.02 11.39
C ASP A 268 -5.89 18.60 12.74
N LEU A 269 -5.58 17.91 13.84
CA LEU A 269 -6.02 18.30 15.17
C LEU A 269 -5.52 19.71 15.55
N ARG A 270 -4.34 20.12 15.09
CA ARG A 270 -3.76 21.43 15.44
C ARG A 270 -4.53 22.59 14.84
N ALA A 271 -5.29 22.34 13.77
CA ALA A 271 -6.12 23.32 13.11
C ALA A 271 -7.57 23.33 13.62
N VAL A 272 -7.93 22.39 14.50
CA VAL A 272 -9.28 22.26 15.07
C VAL A 272 -9.34 22.96 16.43
N ARG A 273 -10.39 23.76 16.65
CA ARG A 273 -10.68 24.40 17.94
C ARG A 273 -11.95 23.83 18.55
N GLY A 274 -11.84 23.23 19.74
CA GLY A 274 -12.99 22.68 20.47
C GLY A 274 -13.62 23.69 21.43
N PRO A 275 -14.87 23.48 21.88
CA PRO A 275 -15.77 22.37 21.57
C PRO A 275 -16.31 22.42 20.14
N LEU A 276 -16.63 21.26 19.57
CA LEU A 276 -17.18 21.14 18.21
C LEU A 276 -18.69 21.05 18.25
N LEU A 277 -19.36 21.63 17.26
CA LEU A 277 -20.81 21.56 17.09
C LEU A 277 -21.17 20.80 15.81
N TYR A 278 -21.79 19.64 15.96
CA TYR A 278 -22.41 18.90 14.87
C TYR A 278 -23.88 19.28 14.75
N THR A 279 -24.22 20.03 13.70
CA THR A 279 -25.55 20.58 13.48
C THR A 279 -25.96 20.47 12.01
N ALA A 280 -27.18 20.87 11.67
CA ALA A 280 -27.65 20.95 10.30
C ALA A 280 -28.14 22.37 10.03
N ARG A 281 -27.67 22.97 8.92
CA ARG A 281 -28.03 24.34 8.52
C ARG A 281 -28.70 24.36 7.15
N PRO A 282 -29.54 25.36 6.85
CA PRO A 282 -30.08 25.55 5.52
C PRO A 282 -28.96 25.65 4.46
N PRO A 283 -29.12 25.04 3.27
CA PRO A 283 -28.10 25.03 2.22
C PRO A 283 -27.63 26.42 1.75
N HIS A 284 -28.44 27.44 1.98
CA HIS A 284 -28.19 28.84 1.59
C HIS A 284 -27.30 29.61 2.58
N ASP A 285 -27.26 29.15 3.84
CA ASP A 285 -26.55 29.79 4.95
C ASP A 285 -25.26 29.04 5.30
N LEU A 286 -25.16 27.77 4.91
CA LEU A 286 -23.94 26.99 5.07
C LEU A 286 -22.88 27.45 4.07
N LYS A 287 -21.82 28.09 4.56
CA LYS A 287 -20.60 28.40 3.79
C LYS A 287 -19.46 27.49 4.24
N ILE A 288 -18.68 27.02 3.27
CA ILE A 288 -17.50 26.20 3.52
C ILE A 288 -16.42 26.57 2.50
N VAL A 289 -15.16 26.48 2.91
CA VAL A 289 -14.00 26.49 2.00
C VAL A 289 -13.60 25.02 1.79
N PRO A 290 -14.11 24.34 0.75
CA PRO A 290 -13.83 22.94 0.54
C PRO A 290 -12.41 22.75 0.01
N LEU A 291 -11.90 21.52 0.11
CA LEU A 291 -10.52 21.20 -0.27
C LEU A 291 -10.21 21.63 -1.72
N GLY A 292 -9.21 22.50 -1.87
CA GLY A 292 -8.72 22.98 -3.17
C GLY A 292 -9.63 23.95 -3.91
N ARG A 293 -10.67 24.52 -3.29
CA ARG A 293 -11.52 25.57 -3.89
C ARG A 293 -11.63 26.79 -2.99
N LYS A 294 -12.25 27.86 -3.51
CA LYS A 294 -12.59 29.08 -2.74
C LYS A 294 -13.81 28.83 -1.85
N GLU A 295 -14.12 29.80 -0.98
CA GLU A 295 -15.36 29.78 -0.19
C GLU A 295 -16.59 29.73 -1.11
N VAL A 296 -17.48 28.78 -0.86
CA VAL A 296 -18.72 28.59 -1.63
C VAL A 296 -19.85 28.20 -0.67
N LYS A 297 -21.09 28.55 -1.02
CA LYS A 297 -22.28 28.07 -0.32
C LYS A 297 -22.53 26.59 -0.60
N ALA A 298 -23.06 25.87 0.38
CA ALA A 298 -23.24 24.43 0.27
C ALA A 298 -24.12 24.01 -0.91
N LYS A 299 -25.21 24.75 -1.17
CA LYS A 299 -26.08 24.51 -2.32
C LYS A 299 -25.34 24.61 -3.66
N ASP A 300 -24.52 25.64 -3.81
CA ASP A 300 -23.77 25.89 -5.04
C ASP A 300 -22.66 24.84 -5.21
N LEU A 301 -22.01 24.43 -4.11
CA LEU A 301 -21.01 23.38 -4.12
C LEU A 301 -21.59 22.02 -4.55
N VAL A 302 -22.73 21.62 -3.99
CA VAL A 302 -23.40 20.35 -4.37
C VAL A 302 -23.79 20.39 -5.84
N ARG A 303 -24.37 21.50 -6.32
CA ARG A 303 -24.73 21.68 -7.73
C ARG A 303 -23.53 21.59 -8.66
N GLN A 304 -22.40 22.24 -8.33
CA GLN A 304 -21.17 22.17 -9.11
C GLN A 304 -20.65 20.74 -9.21
N LEU A 305 -20.60 20.02 -8.09
CA LEU A 305 -20.15 18.63 -8.04
C LEU A 305 -21.06 17.69 -8.85
N GLN A 306 -22.38 17.91 -8.82
CA GLN A 306 -23.33 17.15 -9.63
C GLN A 306 -23.09 17.39 -11.14
N LEU A 307 -22.89 18.63 -11.56
CA LEU A 307 -22.56 18.97 -12.95
C LEU A 307 -21.23 18.34 -13.40
N GLU A 308 -20.17 18.44 -12.59
CA GLU A 308 -18.87 17.80 -12.86
C GLU A 308 -19.03 16.26 -13.02
N ALA A 309 -19.82 15.62 -12.14
CA ALA A 309 -20.09 14.19 -12.22
C ALA A 309 -20.86 13.80 -13.49
N GLU A 310 -21.82 14.62 -13.92
CA GLU A 310 -22.57 14.43 -15.16
C GLU A 310 -21.70 14.63 -16.41
N GLU A 311 -20.87 15.66 -16.44
CA GLU A 311 -19.91 15.90 -17.53
C GLU A 311 -18.93 14.74 -17.67
N HIS A 312 -18.38 14.26 -16.55
CA HIS A 312 -17.50 13.11 -16.55
C HIS A 312 -18.22 11.82 -16.98
N ARG A 313 -19.51 11.66 -16.68
CA ARG A 313 -20.35 10.58 -17.23
C ARG A 313 -20.47 10.70 -18.76
N LYS A 314 -20.77 11.90 -19.26
CA LYS A 314 -20.91 12.19 -20.70
C LYS A 314 -19.60 11.93 -21.45
N GLN A 315 -18.47 12.42 -20.92
CA GLN A 315 -17.13 12.20 -21.49
C GLN A 315 -16.77 10.72 -21.59
N LYS A 316 -17.08 9.93 -20.55
CA LYS A 316 -16.82 8.48 -20.53
C LYS A 316 -17.88 7.65 -21.27
N LYS A 317 -18.84 8.30 -21.95
CA LYS A 317 -19.94 7.66 -22.70
C LYS A 317 -20.70 6.60 -21.89
N ARG A 318 -20.86 6.81 -20.58
CA ARG A 318 -21.57 5.87 -19.71
C ARG A 318 -23.06 6.20 -19.67
N GLN A 319 -23.90 5.16 -19.69
CA GLN A 319 -25.35 5.34 -19.55
C GLN A 319 -25.73 5.87 -18.15
N ASN A 320 -25.07 5.38 -17.09
CA ASN A 320 -25.35 5.76 -15.70
C ASN A 320 -24.19 6.53 -15.06
N VAL A 321 -24.51 7.44 -14.13
CA VAL A 321 -23.51 8.12 -13.30
C VAL A 321 -22.76 7.05 -12.50
N SER A 322 -21.43 7.20 -12.38
CA SER A 322 -20.61 6.28 -11.58
C SER A 322 -21.24 6.13 -10.19
N GLY A 323 -21.41 4.90 -9.71
CA GLY A 323 -21.94 4.66 -8.36
C GLY A 323 -21.14 5.35 -7.26
N LEU A 324 -19.90 5.78 -7.57
CA LEU A 324 -19.07 6.62 -6.73
C LEU A 324 -19.68 8.01 -6.43
N HIS A 325 -20.46 8.61 -7.33
CA HIS A 325 -21.05 9.94 -7.11
C HIS A 325 -22.47 9.87 -6.53
N ARG A 326 -22.97 8.68 -6.19
CA ARG A 326 -24.33 8.50 -5.66
C ARG A 326 -24.55 9.27 -4.35
N TYR A 327 -23.49 9.48 -3.57
CA TYR A 327 -23.56 10.26 -2.34
C TYR A 327 -23.96 11.73 -2.54
N LEU A 328 -23.72 12.31 -3.73
CA LEU A 328 -24.10 13.69 -4.04
C LEU A 328 -25.62 13.89 -4.06
N HIS A 329 -26.37 12.81 -4.35
CA HIS A 329 -27.83 12.83 -4.41
C HIS A 329 -28.49 12.52 -3.05
N LEU A 330 -27.72 12.17 -2.02
CA LEU A 330 -28.27 11.88 -0.69
C LEU A 330 -28.88 13.12 0.00
N LEU A 331 -28.44 14.31 -0.42
CA LEU A 331 -28.89 15.58 0.09
C LEU A 331 -29.93 16.26 -0.82
N ASP A 332 -30.35 15.59 -1.90
CA ASP A 332 -31.36 16.14 -2.81
C ASP A 332 -32.72 16.23 -2.10
N GLY A 333 -33.35 17.40 -2.16
CA GLY A 333 -34.65 17.66 -1.53
C GLY A 333 -34.64 17.83 -0.01
N LYS A 334 -33.47 17.79 0.66
CA LYS A 334 -33.36 18.06 2.10
C LYS A 334 -33.34 19.56 2.38
N GLU A 335 -34.11 20.00 3.37
CA GLU A 335 -34.20 21.42 3.78
C GLU A 335 -32.98 21.90 4.57
N SER A 336 -32.23 20.98 5.17
CA SER A 336 -31.03 21.25 5.96
C SER A 336 -29.91 20.27 5.64
N TYR A 337 -28.67 20.76 5.66
CA TYR A 337 -27.44 20.01 5.36
C TYR A 337 -26.58 19.88 6.61
N PRO A 338 -26.03 18.69 6.91
CA PRO A 338 -25.27 18.46 8.13
C PRO A 338 -23.89 19.09 8.01
N CYS A 339 -23.39 19.65 9.09
CA CYS A 339 -22.07 20.27 9.14
C CYS A 339 -21.44 20.11 10.51
N LEU A 340 -20.11 20.05 10.52
CA LEU A 340 -19.32 20.15 11.74
C LEU A 340 -18.68 21.53 11.80
N VAL A 341 -18.92 22.23 12.89
CA VAL A 341 -18.46 23.59 13.14
C VAL A 341 -17.50 23.58 14.31
N ASP A 342 -16.41 24.34 14.21
CA ASP A 342 -15.46 24.52 15.30
C ASP A 342 -15.86 25.67 16.25
N ALA A 343 -15.10 25.86 17.31
CA ALA A 343 -15.34 26.93 18.29
C ALA A 343 -15.17 28.36 17.72
N ASP A 344 -14.45 28.50 16.60
CA ASP A 344 -14.30 29.78 15.90
C ASP A 344 -15.54 30.10 15.03
N GLY A 345 -16.46 29.14 14.88
CA GLY A 345 -17.65 29.25 14.04
C GLY A 345 -17.44 28.81 12.59
N ASP A 346 -16.26 28.30 12.24
CA ASP A 346 -15.93 27.84 10.90
C ASP A 346 -16.46 26.43 10.64
N VAL A 347 -16.99 26.20 9.44
CA VAL A 347 -17.41 24.86 9.00
C VAL A 347 -16.19 24.05 8.58
N ILE A 348 -15.79 23.08 9.41
CA ILE A 348 -14.63 22.22 9.17
C ILE A 348 -14.95 20.95 8.38
N SER A 349 -16.22 20.54 8.37
CA SER A 349 -16.68 19.36 7.62
C SER A 349 -18.10 19.54 7.11
N PHE A 350 -18.36 19.06 5.89
CA PHE A 350 -19.68 18.98 5.28
C PHE A 350 -19.95 17.54 4.81
N PRO A 351 -20.38 16.63 5.70
CA PRO A 351 -20.73 15.26 5.33
C PRO A 351 -22.00 15.18 4.42
N PRO A 352 -22.10 14.24 3.47
CA PRO A 352 -21.08 13.28 3.03
C PRO A 352 -20.12 13.84 1.94
N ILE A 353 -20.10 15.15 1.73
CA ILE A 353 -19.53 15.79 0.54
C ILE A 353 -18.03 15.98 0.65
N THR A 354 -17.56 16.79 1.61
CA THR A 354 -16.14 17.20 1.70
C THR A 354 -15.77 17.75 3.07
N ASN A 355 -14.47 17.72 3.35
CA ASN A 355 -13.86 18.41 4.49
C ASN A 355 -13.49 19.85 4.08
N GLY A 356 -13.23 20.70 5.07
CA GLY A 356 -12.75 22.05 4.87
C GLY A 356 -11.23 22.13 4.67
N GLU A 357 -10.76 23.15 3.95
CA GLU A 357 -9.33 23.40 3.70
C GLU A 357 -8.57 23.76 5.00
N LYS A 358 -9.24 24.39 5.99
CA LYS A 358 -8.66 24.75 7.30
C LYS A 358 -8.02 23.54 7.99
N THR A 359 -8.68 22.39 7.95
CA THR A 359 -8.29 21.18 8.68
C THR A 359 -7.60 20.12 7.80
N LYS A 360 -7.09 20.55 6.63
CA LYS A 360 -6.43 19.67 5.67
C LYS A 360 -5.17 19.02 6.25
N ILE A 361 -5.08 17.71 6.08
CA ILE A 361 -3.93 16.91 6.49
C ILE A 361 -2.74 17.22 5.59
N LYS A 362 -1.61 17.51 6.22
CA LYS A 362 -0.32 17.76 5.58
C LYS A 362 0.66 16.67 6.00
N LYS A 363 1.83 16.62 5.34
CA LYS A 363 2.90 15.71 5.76
C LYS A 363 3.33 15.97 7.21
N THR A 364 3.30 17.23 7.65
CA THR A 364 3.63 17.67 9.03
C THR A 364 2.58 17.30 10.07
N THR A 365 1.39 16.83 9.67
CA THR A 365 0.32 16.46 10.59
C THR A 365 0.72 15.17 11.31
N SER A 366 0.71 15.23 12.65
CA SER A 366 1.03 14.10 13.54
C SER A 366 -0.14 13.71 14.43
N ASP A 367 -0.99 14.68 14.75
CA ASP A 367 -2.19 14.50 15.55
C ASP A 367 -3.40 14.71 14.66
N LEU A 368 -4.30 13.72 14.63
CA LEU A 368 -5.48 13.72 13.78
C LEU A 368 -6.74 13.62 14.61
N PHE A 369 -7.73 14.44 14.26
CA PHE A 369 -9.11 14.23 14.68
C PHE A 369 -9.84 13.45 13.59
N LEU A 370 -10.41 12.31 13.95
CA LEU A 370 -11.17 11.44 13.09
C LEU A 370 -12.65 11.61 13.42
N GLU A 371 -13.47 11.73 12.39
CA GLU A 371 -14.93 11.67 12.52
C GLU A 371 -15.51 10.64 11.54
N VAL A 372 -16.54 9.93 11.98
CA VAL A 372 -17.36 9.07 11.14
C VAL A 372 -18.83 9.42 11.36
N THR A 373 -19.52 9.78 10.27
CA THR A 373 -20.94 10.11 10.30
C THR A 373 -21.74 9.11 9.47
N SER A 374 -22.96 8.75 9.91
CA SER A 374 -23.83 7.82 9.21
C SER A 374 -25.30 8.26 9.30
N ALA A 375 -26.06 7.92 8.26
CA ALA A 375 -27.52 8.05 8.25
C ALA A 375 -28.23 6.77 8.72
N THR A 376 -27.53 5.63 8.79
CA THR A 376 -28.14 4.31 9.01
C THR A 376 -28.02 3.83 10.45
N SER A 377 -26.81 3.78 11.01
CA SER A 377 -26.62 3.29 12.38
C SER A 377 -25.35 3.81 13.04
N LEU A 378 -25.39 3.89 14.38
CA LEU A 378 -24.23 4.19 15.20
C LEU A 378 -23.18 3.06 15.16
N GLN A 379 -23.64 1.81 15.09
CA GLN A 379 -22.76 0.64 15.08
C GLN A 379 -21.87 0.63 13.84
N THR A 380 -22.42 0.99 12.68
CA THR A 380 -21.65 1.16 11.44
C THR A 380 -20.56 2.23 11.59
N CYS A 381 -20.83 3.34 12.28
CA CYS A 381 -19.81 4.35 12.56
C CYS A 381 -18.65 3.80 13.39
N LYS A 382 -18.96 3.00 14.43
CA LYS A 382 -17.95 2.39 15.31
C LYS A 382 -17.07 1.39 14.57
N GLU A 383 -17.67 0.48 13.81
CA GLU A 383 -16.94 -0.54 13.03
C GLU A 383 -16.01 0.09 11.99
N ILE A 384 -16.47 1.15 11.33
CA ILE A 384 -15.66 1.91 10.37
C ILE A 384 -14.53 2.66 11.07
N MET A 385 -14.79 3.22 12.25
CA MET A 385 -13.77 3.90 13.04
C MET A 385 -12.69 2.90 13.53
N ASP A 386 -13.09 1.70 13.97
CA ASP A 386 -12.17 0.62 14.34
C ASP A 386 -11.27 0.25 13.14
N ALA A 387 -11.87 0.03 11.97
CA ALA A 387 -11.13 -0.30 10.75
C ALA A 387 -10.15 0.81 10.33
N LEU A 388 -10.55 2.08 10.49
CA LEU A 388 -9.71 3.24 10.18
C LEU A 388 -8.51 3.32 11.12
N VAL A 389 -8.73 3.21 12.43
CA VAL A 389 -7.67 3.25 13.45
C VAL A 389 -6.67 2.10 13.25
N LEU A 390 -7.17 0.88 12.95
CA LEU A 390 -6.31 -0.26 12.64
C LEU A 390 -5.45 -0.01 11.40
N LYS A 391 -6.02 0.56 10.34
CA LYS A 391 -5.26 0.91 9.13
C LYS A 391 -4.22 1.99 9.40
N MET A 392 -4.52 2.95 10.26
CA MET A 392 -3.54 3.96 10.71
C MET A 392 -2.36 3.31 11.43
N ALA A 393 -2.61 2.35 12.32
CA ALA A 393 -1.57 1.59 13.01
C ALA A 393 -0.69 0.78 12.05
N GLU A 394 -1.28 0.07 11.08
CA GLU A 394 -0.55 -0.65 10.04
C GLU A 394 0.38 0.27 9.22
N ILE A 395 -0.12 1.45 8.83
CA ILE A 395 0.67 2.42 8.07
C ILE A 395 1.82 2.95 8.91
N ASN A 396 1.58 3.31 10.17
CA ASN A 396 2.61 3.85 11.06
C ASN A 396 3.74 2.83 11.30
N LYS A 397 3.39 1.56 11.50
CA LYS A 397 4.38 0.48 11.64
C LYS A 397 5.23 0.31 10.38
N TYR A 398 4.61 0.23 9.21
CA TYR A 398 5.37 0.13 7.96
C TYR A 398 6.31 1.32 7.79
N THR A 399 5.84 2.54 8.10
CA THR A 399 6.64 3.76 7.99
C THR A 399 7.88 3.70 8.89
N LEU A 400 7.77 3.10 10.08
CA LEU A 400 8.86 2.92 11.02
C LEU A 400 9.82 1.80 10.60
N GLU A 401 9.31 0.64 10.19
CA GLU A 401 10.13 -0.49 9.70
C GLU A 401 10.97 -0.08 8.48
N ASN A 402 10.37 0.67 7.55
CA ASN A 402 11.07 1.14 6.35
C ASN A 402 11.93 2.39 6.58
N LYS A 403 11.90 3.00 7.76
CA LYS A 403 12.80 4.10 8.14
C LYS A 403 14.16 3.58 8.63
N GLU A 404 14.23 2.35 9.14
CA GLU A 404 15.49 1.76 9.64
C GLU A 404 16.47 1.39 8.51
N ASP A 405 15.99 1.22 7.26
CA ASP A 405 16.86 1.02 6.08
C ASP A 405 17.40 2.34 5.48
N GLY A 406 17.05 3.49 6.05
CA GLY A 406 17.31 4.82 5.46
C GLY A 406 18.47 5.62 6.06
N SER A 407 19.23 5.11 7.03
CA SER A 407 20.39 5.83 7.59
C SER A 407 21.68 5.53 6.83
N LEU A 408 21.71 5.86 5.54
CA LEU A 408 22.95 6.24 4.87
C LEU A 408 22.89 7.75 4.72
N SER A 409 23.54 8.43 5.66
CA SER A 409 23.73 9.88 5.67
C SER A 409 24.50 10.32 4.44
N ASP A 410 23.90 11.18 3.61
CA ASP A 410 24.64 12.09 2.75
C ASP A 410 25.31 13.16 3.65
N PRO A 411 26.64 13.36 3.58
CA PRO A 411 27.30 14.45 4.26
C PRO A 411 27.51 15.59 3.27
N GLU A 412 26.71 16.65 3.31
CA GLU A 412 27.15 18.00 2.94
C GLU A 412 26.09 19.08 3.20
N ALA A 413 26.58 20.26 3.59
CA ALA A 413 25.88 21.52 3.89
C ALA A 413 25.19 21.63 5.27
N ASP A 414 25.93 22.06 6.29
CA ASP A 414 26.08 23.51 6.51
C ASP A 414 27.08 23.81 7.64
N ALA A 415 28.08 24.63 7.32
CA ALA A 415 29.07 25.15 8.23
C ALA A 415 28.65 26.55 8.69
N ALA A 416 28.42 26.76 10.00
CA ALA A 416 28.82 27.95 10.75
C ALA A 416 28.21 27.98 12.16
N SER A 417 29.05 27.79 13.17
CA SER A 417 29.24 28.66 14.35
C SER A 417 29.72 27.83 15.55
N GLY A 418 30.89 28.20 16.07
CA GLY A 418 31.67 27.38 16.99
C GLY A 418 31.41 27.63 18.48
N GLN A 419 31.76 26.63 19.29
CA GLN A 419 32.27 26.74 20.66
C GLN A 419 32.91 25.39 21.07
N PRO A 420 33.93 25.39 21.96
CA PRO A 420 34.79 24.22 22.23
C PRO A 420 34.18 23.22 23.23
N PRO A 421 34.67 21.96 23.30
CA PRO A 421 34.06 20.89 24.08
C PRO A 421 34.53 20.88 25.55
N GLY A 422 33.60 20.65 26.47
CA GLY A 422 33.86 20.31 27.88
C GLY A 422 33.40 18.89 28.23
N PRO A 423 33.93 18.26 29.29
CA PRO A 423 34.13 16.81 29.34
C PRO A 423 32.98 16.00 29.99
N SER A 424 32.80 14.79 29.45
CA SER A 424 32.38 13.54 30.10
C SER A 424 31.30 13.57 31.20
N GLY A 425 30.11 13.08 30.82
CA GLY A 425 29.13 12.46 31.72
C GLY A 425 28.37 11.35 30.98
N SER A 426 28.79 10.10 31.13
CA SER A 426 28.07 8.90 30.68
C SER A 426 27.05 8.43 31.75
N PRO A 427 26.14 7.49 31.48
CA PRO A 427 25.30 7.26 30.28
C PRO A 427 23.82 7.08 30.70
N GLY A 428 22.90 7.87 30.15
CA GLY A 428 21.46 7.76 30.42
C GLY A 428 20.69 7.07 29.30
N ALA A 429 20.22 5.85 29.56
CA ALA A 429 19.31 5.02 28.76
C ALA A 429 18.45 5.75 27.70
N LYS A 430 18.85 5.66 26.42
CA LYS A 430 17.91 5.78 25.31
C LYS A 430 17.14 4.47 25.19
N LYS A 431 15.98 4.40 25.84
CA LYS A 431 14.98 3.34 25.64
C LYS A 431 14.66 3.21 24.15
N ALA A 432 14.71 1.97 23.66
CA ALA A 432 14.17 1.58 22.35
C ALA A 432 12.74 2.13 22.20
N GLY A 433 12.53 2.99 21.19
CA GLY A 433 11.26 3.67 20.98
C GLY A 433 10.21 2.73 20.41
N SER A 434 9.33 2.23 21.27
CA SER A 434 8.15 1.47 20.87
C SER A 434 7.25 2.30 19.94
N ALA A 435 6.87 1.75 18.79
CA ALA A 435 5.91 2.29 17.82
C ALA A 435 4.48 2.39 18.38
N SER A 436 4.24 3.21 19.41
CA SER A 436 2.92 3.31 20.05
C SER A 436 2.10 4.46 19.47
N LEU A 437 0.99 4.15 18.79
CA LEU A 437 -0.04 5.15 18.50
C LEU A 437 -0.92 5.34 19.73
N VAL A 438 -1.27 6.59 20.00
CA VAL A 438 -2.15 6.94 21.12
C VAL A 438 -3.52 7.32 20.58
N VAL A 439 -4.57 6.66 21.05
CA VAL A 439 -5.97 6.96 20.69
C VAL A 439 -6.66 7.57 21.89
N GLU A 440 -7.08 8.83 21.79
CA GLU A 440 -7.83 9.50 22.85
C GLU A 440 -9.33 9.43 22.57
N GLN A 441 -10.08 9.30 23.66
CA GLN A 441 -11.54 9.28 23.62
C GLN A 441 -12.13 10.65 23.29
N VAL A 442 -13.13 10.66 22.40
CA VAL A 442 -13.95 11.85 22.11
C VAL A 442 -15.35 11.61 22.66
N ARG A 443 -15.89 12.62 23.36
CA ARG A 443 -17.25 12.59 23.92
C ARG A 443 -18.20 13.29 22.97
N VAL A 444 -19.26 12.59 22.58
CA VAL A 444 -20.38 13.13 21.83
C VAL A 444 -21.50 13.42 22.83
N LEU A 445 -21.85 14.70 22.97
CA LEU A 445 -22.84 15.21 23.91
C LEU A 445 -24.10 15.64 23.16
N ASP A 446 -25.26 15.63 23.80
CA ASP A 446 -26.46 16.31 23.29
C ASP A 446 -26.45 17.81 23.62
N GLU A 447 -27.52 18.53 23.26
CA GLU A 447 -27.66 19.96 23.55
C GLU A 447 -27.69 20.25 25.05
N ASP A 448 -28.21 19.33 25.86
CA ASP A 448 -28.30 19.42 27.31
C ASP A 448 -26.99 19.03 28.03
N GLY A 449 -25.97 18.60 27.27
CA GLY A 449 -24.66 18.19 27.78
C GLY A 449 -24.60 16.75 28.28
N HIS A 450 -25.64 15.93 28.08
CA HIS A 450 -25.62 14.51 28.39
C HIS A 450 -24.81 13.72 27.38
N LEU A 451 -24.10 12.70 27.86
CA LEU A 451 -23.28 11.84 27.02
C LEU A 451 -24.16 10.92 26.14
N LYS A 452 -24.11 11.13 24.82
CA LYS A 452 -24.74 10.23 23.85
C LYS A 452 -23.83 9.07 23.48
N VAL A 453 -22.58 9.37 23.14
CA VAL A 453 -21.61 8.37 22.67
C VAL A 453 -20.23 8.74 23.16
N VAL A 454 -19.46 7.74 23.61
CA VAL A 454 -18.02 7.87 23.80
C VAL A 454 -17.32 6.82 22.96
N TYR A 455 -16.26 7.23 22.27
CA TYR A 455 -15.44 6.32 21.49
C TYR A 455 -13.96 6.68 21.62
N PRO A 456 -13.04 5.69 21.71
CA PRO A 456 -13.32 4.26 21.84
C PRO A 456 -13.81 3.88 23.25
N SER A 457 -14.90 3.12 23.39
CA SER A 457 -15.37 2.60 24.69
C SER A 457 -14.67 1.28 25.07
N LYS A 458 -15.01 0.69 26.24
CA LYS A 458 -14.38 -0.57 26.74
C LYS A 458 -14.59 -1.77 25.80
N THR A 459 -15.63 -1.75 24.98
CA THR A 459 -15.95 -2.81 24.01
C THR A 459 -15.44 -2.52 22.61
N ASP A 460 -15.10 -1.26 22.31
CA ASP A 460 -14.61 -0.83 20.99
C ASP A 460 -13.11 -1.13 20.87
N LEU A 461 -12.59 -1.23 19.63
CA LEU A 461 -11.24 -1.76 19.33
C LEU A 461 -11.00 -3.20 19.83
N GLY A 462 -12.08 -3.97 20.07
CA GLY A 462 -12.04 -5.35 20.56
C GLY A 462 -11.77 -6.41 19.47
N LEU A 463 -11.66 -6.00 18.21
CA LEU A 463 -11.26 -6.88 17.12
C LEU A 463 -9.80 -7.29 17.35
N ALA A 464 -9.62 -8.53 17.81
CA ALA A 464 -8.34 -9.20 17.94
C ALA A 464 -7.67 -9.34 16.56
N ALA A 465 -7.13 -8.26 16.03
CA ALA A 465 -6.11 -8.35 15.02
C ALA A 465 -4.92 -9.05 15.69
N PRO A 466 -4.45 -10.22 15.19
CA PRO A 466 -3.44 -11.04 15.88
C PRO A 466 -2.13 -10.30 16.16
N HIS A 467 -1.94 -9.14 15.53
CA HIS A 467 -0.74 -8.32 15.60
C HIS A 467 -0.95 -7.00 16.36
N VAL A 468 -2.10 -6.72 16.97
CA VAL A 468 -2.38 -5.47 17.72
C VAL A 468 -2.66 -5.77 19.18
N THR A 469 -1.89 -5.12 20.07
CA THR A 469 -2.14 -5.09 21.52
C THR A 469 -2.68 -3.72 21.87
N VAL A 470 -3.93 -3.69 22.33
CA VAL A 470 -4.57 -2.48 22.84
C VAL A 470 -4.24 -2.39 24.33
N ILE A 471 -3.45 -1.39 24.71
CA ILE A 471 -3.14 -1.05 26.10
C ILE A 471 -4.16 0.00 26.52
N ARG A 472 -5.03 -0.32 27.48
CA ARG A 472 -6.02 0.60 28.05
C ARG A 472 -5.56 1.17 29.38
#